data_AF-A0AAP6WRW1-F1
#
_entry.id   AF-A0AAP6WRW1-F1
#
_cell.length_a   1.000
_cell.length_b   1.000
_cell.length_c   1.000
_cell.angle_alpha   90.00
_cell.angle_beta   90.00
_cell.angle_gamma   90.00
#
_symmetry.space_group_name_H-M   'P 1'
#
loop_
_entity.id
_entity.type
_entity.pdbx_description
1 polymer ?
#
loop_
_entity_poly.entity_id
_entity_poly.type
_entity_poly.pdbx_seq_one_letter_code
_entity_poly.pdbx_strand_id
1 'polypeptide(L)'
;MPKKDEKQTIDLNSISPELIALLTNQIKSELMNSMPTNQADEEEKILNKKVKVTSISSGSIGVYLLNGRFVKWEKAGDSIMLKVEELVNMNSVSEIYLEQPLLIIEDKEVIKYLGLKEKYDLIEKIKDIDKFLKLDREEIATILDSLSKDMRADLSIEIIRKINDGSIDSRVLVEFLKRKLNI
;
A
#
# COMPACT_ATOMS: atom_id res chain seq x y z
N MET A 1 -8.12 26.41 44.93
CA MET A 1 -8.14 25.14 44.17
C MET A 1 -7.95 25.47 42.70
N PRO A 2 -6.89 25.01 42.03
CA PRO A 2 -6.72 25.22 40.60
C PRO A 2 -7.63 24.25 39.83
N LYS A 3 -8.27 24.73 38.75
CA LYS A 3 -9.07 23.90 37.85
C LYS A 3 -8.13 22.93 37.12
N LYS A 4 -8.51 21.66 37.11
CA LYS A 4 -7.79 20.57 36.46
C LYS A 4 -8.02 20.73 34.96
N ASP A 5 -6.95 20.96 34.19
CA ASP A 5 -7.02 20.99 32.73
C ASP A 5 -7.46 19.61 32.22
N GLU A 6 -8.71 19.52 31.76
CA GLU A 6 -9.19 18.37 30.99
C GLU A 6 -8.48 18.39 29.64
N LYS A 7 -7.56 17.44 29.43
CA LYS A 7 -7.03 17.16 28.09
C LYS A 7 -8.19 16.72 27.20
N GLN A 8 -8.64 17.61 26.32
CA GLN A 8 -9.54 17.25 25.23
C GLN A 8 -8.82 16.26 24.33
N THR A 9 -9.22 14.99 24.39
CA THR A 9 -8.84 13.98 23.41
C THR A 9 -9.65 14.22 22.15
N ILE A 10 -9.00 14.71 21.10
CA ILE A 10 -9.61 14.87 19.78
C ILE A 10 -9.83 13.46 19.21
N ASP A 11 -11.07 13.09 18.93
CA ASP A 11 -11.39 11.87 18.19
C ASP A 11 -10.99 12.07 16.73
N LEU A 12 -9.90 11.43 16.31
CA LEU A 12 -9.35 11.54 14.96
C LEU A 12 -10.36 11.10 13.87
N ASN A 13 -11.35 10.26 14.21
CA ASN A 13 -12.38 9.81 13.26
C ASN A 13 -13.48 10.86 13.01
N SER A 14 -13.50 11.95 13.79
CA SER A 14 -14.46 13.05 13.63
C SER A 14 -13.94 14.18 12.72
N ILE A 15 -12.68 14.10 12.29
CA ILE A 15 -12.03 15.13 11.48
C ILE A 15 -12.33 14.84 10.00
N SER A 16 -12.82 15.84 9.26
CA SER A 16 -13.09 15.66 7.83
C SER A 16 -11.78 15.38 7.07
N PRO A 17 -11.84 14.62 5.96
CA PRO A 17 -10.66 14.41 5.11
C PRO A 17 -10.00 15.71 4.65
N GLU A 18 -10.78 16.79 4.45
CA GLU A 18 -10.21 18.09 4.07
C GLU A 18 -9.39 18.72 5.20
N LEU A 19 -9.83 18.60 6.45
CA LEU A 19 -9.11 19.12 7.61
C LEU A 19 -7.83 18.31 7.89
N ILE A 20 -7.88 16.98 7.72
CA ILE A 20 -6.69 16.11 7.80
C ILE A 20 -5.68 16.53 6.74
N ALA A 21 -6.14 16.76 5.50
CA ALA A 21 -5.28 17.20 4.41
C ALA A 21 -4.67 18.59 4.68
N LEU A 22 -5.46 19.53 5.19
CA LEU A 22 -4.99 20.88 5.53
C LEU A 22 -3.92 20.84 6.63
N LEU A 23 -4.15 20.09 7.70
CA LEU A 23 -3.19 19.90 8.78
C LEU A 23 -1.90 19.22 8.28
N THR A 24 -2.03 18.20 7.44
CA THR A 24 -0.90 17.50 6.82
C THR A 24 -0.05 18.45 5.98
N ASN A 25 -0.68 19.29 5.17
CA ASN A 25 0.00 20.29 4.35
C ASN A 25 0.73 21.34 5.22
N GLN A 26 0.11 21.77 6.32
CA GLN A 26 0.72 22.73 7.22
C GLN A 26 1.95 22.16 7.93
N ILE A 27 1.84 20.94 8.48
CA ILE A 27 2.98 20.22 9.09
C ILE A 27 4.10 20.02 8.07
N LYS A 28 3.77 19.63 6.83
CA LYS A 28 4.75 19.47 5.75
C LYS A 28 5.49 20.77 5.44
N SER A 29 4.78 21.90 5.38
CA SER A 29 5.40 23.21 5.12
C SER A 29 6.38 23.62 6.21
N GLU A 30 6.06 23.37 7.48
CA GLU A 30 6.94 23.66 8.61
C GLU A 30 8.19 22.77 8.60
N LEU A 31 8.03 21.48 8.26
CA LEU A 31 9.14 20.55 8.12
C LEU A 31 10.08 20.93 6.96
N MET A 32 9.53 21.25 5.79
CA MET A 32 10.34 21.68 4.63
C MET A 32 11.17 22.93 4.91
N ASN A 33 10.62 23.90 5.65
CA ASN A 33 11.33 25.12 6.03
C ASN A 33 12.49 24.88 7.02
N SER A 34 12.54 23.72 7.67
CA SER A 34 13.58 23.34 8.64
C SER A 34 14.73 22.52 8.04
N MET A 35 14.62 22.09 6.77
CA MET A 35 15.62 21.24 6.10
C MET A 35 16.73 22.06 5.42
N PRO A 36 17.94 21.50 5.24
CA PRO A 36 19.00 22.11 4.42
C PRO A 36 18.51 22.32 2.98
N THR A 37 18.84 23.47 2.38
CA THR A 37 18.31 23.92 1.07
C THR A 37 18.44 22.88 -0.06
N ASN A 38 19.57 22.16 -0.15
CA ASN A 38 19.76 21.12 -1.17
C ASN A 38 18.79 19.93 -1.03
N GLN A 39 18.34 19.60 0.19
CA GLN A 39 17.38 18.49 0.41
C GLN A 39 15.95 18.92 0.08
N ALA A 40 15.59 20.18 0.37
CA ALA A 40 14.28 20.72 0.03
C ALA A 40 14.06 20.75 -1.50
N ASP A 41 15.10 21.14 -2.26
CA ASP A 41 15.03 21.17 -3.74
C ASP A 41 14.87 19.76 -4.35
N GLU A 42 15.55 18.76 -3.79
CA GLU A 42 15.42 17.36 -4.23
C GLU A 42 14.03 16.78 -3.90
N GLU A 43 13.51 17.06 -2.71
CA GLU A 43 12.17 16.63 -2.31
C GLU A 43 11.08 17.27 -3.17
N GLU A 44 11.15 18.59 -3.40
CA GLU A 44 10.20 19.30 -4.25
C GLU A 44 10.20 18.74 -5.69
N LYS A 45 11.38 18.40 -6.21
CA LYS A 45 11.53 17.76 -7.51
C LYS A 45 10.87 16.38 -7.56
N ILE A 46 11.04 15.56 -6.52
CA ILE A 46 10.41 14.23 -6.44
C ILE A 46 8.89 14.37 -6.33
N LEU A 47 8.39 15.27 -5.47
CA LEU A 47 6.95 15.48 -5.26
C LEU A 47 6.22 15.93 -6.53
N ASN A 48 6.88 16.75 -7.36
CA ASN A 48 6.34 17.24 -8.63
C ASN A 48 6.42 16.23 -9.79
N LYS A 49 7.16 15.12 -9.62
CA LYS A 49 7.31 14.08 -10.63
C LYS A 49 5.97 13.39 -10.89
N LYS A 50 5.64 13.18 -12.17
CA LYS A 50 4.50 12.34 -12.58
C LYS A 50 4.95 10.90 -12.77
N VAL A 51 4.27 9.97 -12.11
CA VAL A 51 4.53 8.54 -12.21
C VAL A 51 3.29 7.79 -12.66
N LYS A 52 3.53 6.65 -13.32
CA LYS A 52 2.48 5.70 -13.70
C LYS A 52 2.09 4.89 -12.46
N VAL A 53 0.79 4.87 -12.18
CA VAL A 53 0.21 4.21 -11.01
C VAL A 53 -0.77 3.16 -11.53
N THR A 54 -0.49 1.90 -11.26
CA THR A 54 -1.20 0.75 -11.83
C THR A 54 -2.03 0.05 -10.76
N SER A 55 -3.29 -0.28 -11.06
CA SER A 55 -4.10 -1.10 -10.15
C SER A 55 -3.67 -2.56 -10.20
N ILE A 56 -3.52 -3.18 -9.02
CA ILE A 56 -3.39 -4.63 -8.88
C ILE A 56 -4.62 -5.25 -8.20
N SER A 57 -5.61 -4.44 -7.83
CA SER A 57 -6.84 -4.91 -7.21
C SER A 57 -7.74 -5.62 -8.22
N SER A 58 -8.40 -6.67 -7.76
CA SER A 58 -9.46 -7.39 -8.50
C SER A 58 -10.72 -6.54 -8.74
N GLY A 59 -10.90 -5.44 -8.01
CA GLY A 59 -12.02 -4.51 -8.14
C GLY A 59 -11.63 -3.12 -8.69
N SER A 60 -12.63 -2.27 -8.87
CA SER A 60 -12.41 -0.87 -9.26
C SER A 60 -12.00 -0.01 -8.07
N ILE A 61 -11.05 0.90 -8.25
CA ILE A 61 -10.58 1.83 -7.22
C ILE A 61 -10.93 3.24 -7.68
N GLY A 62 -11.73 3.97 -6.90
CA GLY A 62 -12.09 5.37 -7.17
C GLY A 62 -11.66 6.28 -6.04
N VAL A 63 -10.96 7.38 -6.35
CA VAL A 63 -10.42 8.31 -5.36
C VAL A 63 -10.61 9.76 -5.81
N TYR A 64 -11.02 10.63 -4.89
CA TYR A 64 -10.95 12.08 -5.08
C TYR A 64 -9.60 12.59 -4.60
N LEU A 65 -8.88 13.27 -5.48
CA LEU A 65 -7.62 13.93 -5.15
C LEU A 65 -7.90 15.27 -4.45
N LEU A 66 -6.91 15.83 -3.75
CA LEU A 66 -7.06 17.11 -3.04
C LEU A 66 -7.42 18.29 -3.96
N ASN A 67 -7.04 18.22 -5.24
CA ASN A 67 -7.43 19.23 -6.24
C ASN A 67 -8.88 19.06 -6.75
N GLY A 68 -9.66 18.16 -6.16
CA GLY A 68 -11.05 17.87 -6.53
C GLY A 68 -11.19 16.93 -7.74
N ARG A 69 -10.08 16.51 -8.38
CA ARG A 69 -10.12 15.58 -9.51
C ARG A 69 -10.48 14.18 -9.03
N PHE A 70 -11.50 13.58 -9.64
CA PHE A 70 -11.81 12.16 -9.46
C PHE A 70 -10.96 11.32 -10.41
N VAL A 71 -10.31 10.28 -9.87
CA VAL A 71 -9.56 9.29 -10.65
C VAL A 71 -10.09 7.90 -10.34
N LYS A 72 -10.16 7.05 -11.36
CA LYS A 72 -10.70 5.70 -11.23
C LYS A 72 -9.94 4.69 -12.07
N TRP A 73 -9.50 3.62 -11.43
CA TRP A 73 -9.04 2.40 -12.08
C TRP A 73 -10.23 1.45 -12.17
N GLU A 74 -10.63 1.04 -13.37
CA GLU A 74 -11.80 0.18 -13.58
C GLU A 74 -11.49 -1.27 -13.22
N LYS A 75 -10.25 -1.71 -13.48
CA LYS A 75 -9.80 -3.09 -13.24
C LYS A 75 -8.29 -3.18 -12.99
N ALA A 76 -7.85 -4.37 -12.57
CA ALA A 76 -6.43 -4.73 -12.51
C ALA A 76 -5.72 -4.45 -13.85
N GLY A 77 -4.53 -3.87 -13.77
CA GLY A 77 -3.70 -3.48 -14.91
C GLY A 77 -3.98 -2.09 -15.46
N ASP A 78 -5.12 -1.47 -15.12
CA ASP A 78 -5.38 -0.08 -15.50
C ASP A 78 -4.33 0.83 -14.89
N SER A 79 -3.99 1.90 -15.59
CA SER A 79 -2.89 2.79 -15.20
C SER A 79 -3.27 4.26 -15.38
N ILE A 80 -2.91 5.09 -14.39
CA ILE A 80 -3.13 6.54 -14.42
C ILE A 80 -1.83 7.25 -14.07
N MET A 81 -1.58 8.39 -14.72
CA MET A 81 -0.47 9.26 -14.37
C MET A 81 -0.88 10.20 -13.23
N LEU A 82 -0.20 10.07 -12.09
CA LEU A 82 -0.38 10.95 -10.93
C LEU A 82 0.95 11.60 -10.55
N LYS A 83 0.88 12.80 -9.96
CA LYS A 83 2.06 13.36 -9.29
C LYS A 83 2.34 12.60 -7.99
N VAL A 84 3.61 12.55 -7.58
CA VAL A 84 3.99 11.95 -6.29
C VAL A 84 3.31 12.68 -5.12
N GLU A 85 3.13 14.00 -5.19
CA GLU A 85 2.36 14.73 -4.18
C GLU A 85 0.91 14.23 -4.05
N GLU A 86 0.25 13.89 -5.17
CA GLU A 86 -1.12 13.37 -5.17
C GLU A 86 -1.15 11.98 -4.52
N LEU A 87 -0.12 11.16 -4.74
CA LEU A 87 0.03 9.84 -4.14
C LEU A 87 0.26 9.87 -2.63
N VAL A 88 1.13 10.79 -2.16
CA VAL A 88 1.37 11.00 -0.73
C VAL A 88 0.07 11.38 -0.04
N ASN A 89 -0.69 12.29 -0.63
CA ASN A 89 -1.98 12.73 -0.08
C ASN A 89 -3.03 11.62 -0.08
N MET A 90 -3.06 10.77 -1.11
CA MET A 90 -3.93 9.60 -1.14
C MET A 90 -3.57 8.63 -0.01
N ASN A 91 -2.27 8.33 0.17
CA ASN A 91 -1.79 7.38 1.17
C ASN A 91 -1.97 7.90 2.61
N SER A 92 -1.92 9.21 2.83
CA SER A 92 -2.21 9.80 4.16
C SER A 92 -3.69 9.69 4.54
N VAL A 93 -4.60 9.60 3.57
CA VAL A 93 -6.04 9.37 3.82
C VAL A 93 -6.30 7.89 4.08
N SER A 94 -5.66 7.00 3.31
CA SER A 94 -5.72 5.57 3.56
C SER A 94 -4.46 4.86 3.10
N GLU A 95 -3.82 4.19 4.05
CA GLU A 95 -2.66 3.34 3.83
C GLU A 95 -2.93 2.18 2.86
N ILE A 96 -4.21 1.83 2.60
CA ILE A 96 -4.57 0.72 1.71
C ILE A 96 -4.07 0.92 0.26
N TYR A 97 -3.80 2.16 -0.15
CA TYR A 97 -3.39 2.41 -1.53
C TYR A 97 -1.96 1.95 -1.81
N LEU A 98 -1.00 2.22 -0.92
CA LEU A 98 0.42 1.90 -1.14
C LEU A 98 1.00 0.97 -0.06
N GLU A 99 0.52 1.02 1.18
CA GLU A 99 1.00 0.19 2.28
C GLU A 99 0.34 -1.20 2.32
N GLN A 100 -0.87 -1.35 1.77
CA GLN A 100 -1.53 -2.65 1.54
C GLN A 100 -1.95 -2.73 0.07
N PRO A 101 -0.97 -2.75 -0.84
CA PRO A 101 -1.05 -2.04 -2.10
C PRO A 101 -2.17 -2.58 -2.99
N LEU A 102 -3.21 -1.77 -3.15
CA LEU A 102 -4.13 -1.88 -4.28
C LEU A 102 -3.52 -1.24 -5.54
N LEU A 103 -2.55 -0.35 -5.37
CA LEU A 103 -1.85 0.38 -6.43
C LEU A 103 -0.34 0.16 -6.37
N ILE A 104 0.30 0.03 -7.54
CA ILE A 104 1.76 -0.13 -7.67
C ILE A 104 2.37 0.97 -8.54
N ILE A 105 3.63 1.28 -8.25
CA ILE A 105 4.48 2.24 -8.97
C ILE A 105 5.74 1.51 -9.44
N GLU A 106 6.26 1.81 -10.62
CA GLU A 106 7.49 1.16 -11.15
C GLU A 106 8.74 2.04 -11.03
N ASP A 107 8.56 3.32 -10.69
CA ASP A 107 9.64 4.29 -10.61
C ASP A 107 10.49 4.09 -9.34
N LYS A 108 11.71 3.56 -9.51
CA LYS A 108 12.62 3.20 -8.41
C LYS A 108 12.97 4.36 -7.49
N GLU A 109 13.07 5.57 -8.01
CA GLU A 109 13.39 6.77 -7.22
C GLU A 109 12.22 7.10 -6.29
N VAL A 110 10.99 7.02 -6.81
CA VAL A 110 9.77 7.25 -6.04
C VAL A 110 9.50 6.13 -5.04
N ILE A 111 9.71 4.87 -5.42
CA ILE A 111 9.61 3.72 -4.50
C ILE A 111 10.54 3.90 -3.30
N LYS A 112 11.79 4.33 -3.56
CA LYS A 112 12.78 4.60 -2.51
C LYS A 112 12.34 5.76 -1.62
N TYR A 113 11.89 6.86 -2.22
CA TYR A 113 11.41 8.03 -1.48
C TYR A 113 10.21 7.70 -0.58
N LEU A 114 9.25 6.93 -1.08
CA LEU A 114 8.05 6.52 -0.34
C LEU A 114 8.28 5.34 0.60
N GLY A 115 9.49 4.75 0.65
CA GLY A 115 9.77 3.60 1.52
C GLY A 115 9.08 2.29 1.12
N LEU A 116 8.59 2.16 -0.13
CA LEU A 116 7.73 1.05 -0.55
C LEU A 116 8.50 -0.22 -0.97
N LYS A 117 9.84 -0.19 -0.94
CA LYS A 117 10.68 -1.25 -1.50
C LYS A 117 10.35 -2.64 -0.93
N GLU A 118 10.31 -2.77 0.40
CA GLU A 118 10.08 -4.07 1.05
C GLU A 118 8.70 -4.64 0.70
N LYS A 119 7.69 -3.78 0.58
CA LYS A 119 6.33 -4.17 0.24
C LYS A 119 6.22 -4.63 -1.22
N TYR A 120 6.88 -3.92 -2.13
CA TYR A 120 6.86 -4.31 -3.54
C TYR A 120 7.69 -5.58 -3.78
N ASP A 121 8.80 -5.75 -3.05
CA ASP A 121 9.56 -7.00 -3.05
C ASP A 121 8.66 -8.17 -2.58
N LEU A 122 7.80 -7.97 -1.58
CA LEU A 122 6.83 -8.96 -1.10
C LEU A 122 5.76 -9.31 -2.16
N ILE A 123 5.20 -8.31 -2.84
CA ILE A 123 4.24 -8.54 -3.94
C ILE A 123 4.89 -9.37 -5.04
N GLU A 124 6.10 -9.02 -5.46
CA GLU A 124 6.80 -9.71 -6.55
C GLU A 124 7.08 -11.18 -6.18
N LYS A 125 7.35 -11.47 -4.89
CA LYS A 125 7.50 -12.86 -4.41
C LYS A 125 6.23 -13.69 -4.55
N ILE A 126 5.04 -13.11 -4.36
CA ILE A 126 3.77 -13.85 -4.40
C ILE A 126 3.08 -13.81 -5.77
N LYS A 127 3.49 -12.90 -6.65
CA LYS A 127 2.92 -12.69 -7.99
C LYS A 127 3.05 -13.92 -8.87
N ASP A 128 4.19 -14.62 -8.78
CA ASP A 128 4.41 -15.90 -9.44
C ASP A 128 4.16 -17.01 -8.43
N ILE A 129 2.89 -17.44 -8.34
CA ILE A 129 2.45 -18.45 -7.39
C ILE A 129 3.24 -19.76 -7.52
N ASP A 130 3.67 -20.14 -8.72
CA ASP A 130 4.44 -21.36 -8.95
C ASP A 130 5.88 -21.26 -8.44
N LYS A 131 6.47 -20.05 -8.45
CA LYS A 131 7.73 -19.80 -7.75
C LYS A 131 7.54 -19.72 -6.25
N PHE A 132 6.50 -19.04 -5.79
CA PHE A 132 6.18 -18.92 -4.37
C PHE A 132 6.02 -20.30 -3.69
N LEU A 133 5.29 -21.22 -4.34
CA LEU A 133 5.06 -22.58 -3.84
C LEU A 133 6.33 -23.46 -3.82
N LYS A 134 7.42 -23.03 -4.45
CA LYS A 134 8.73 -23.71 -4.44
C LYS A 134 9.66 -23.22 -3.33
N LEU A 135 9.30 -22.14 -2.64
CA LEU A 135 10.04 -21.67 -1.47
C LEU A 135 9.93 -22.69 -0.33
N ASP A 136 10.85 -22.63 0.63
CA ASP A 136 10.74 -23.46 1.81
C ASP A 136 9.57 -23.03 2.71
N ARG A 137 9.13 -23.92 3.60
CA ARG A 137 7.95 -23.67 4.43
C ARG A 137 8.13 -22.52 5.41
N GLU A 138 9.35 -22.25 5.88
CA GLU A 138 9.61 -21.14 6.79
C GLU A 138 9.49 -19.82 6.04
N GLU A 139 10.07 -19.72 4.84
CA GLU A 139 9.93 -18.54 4.00
C GLU A 139 8.47 -18.30 3.58
N ILE A 140 7.74 -19.35 3.19
CA ILE A 140 6.30 -19.25 2.89
C ILE A 140 5.54 -18.72 4.11
N ALA A 141 5.82 -19.24 5.31
CA ALA A 141 5.16 -18.78 6.54
C ALA A 141 5.42 -17.29 6.79
N THR A 142 6.68 -16.85 6.71
CA THR A 142 7.06 -15.45 6.91
C THR A 142 6.37 -14.54 5.91
N ILE A 143 6.34 -14.92 4.62
CA ILE A 143 5.65 -14.14 3.59
C ILE A 143 4.16 -14.04 3.93
N LEU A 144 3.49 -15.17 4.16
CA LEU A 144 2.05 -15.19 4.46
C LEU A 144 1.71 -14.30 5.67
N ASP A 145 2.52 -14.36 6.71
CA ASP A 145 2.30 -13.62 7.96
C ASP A 145 2.57 -12.11 7.81
N SER A 146 3.26 -11.69 6.74
CA SER A 146 3.49 -10.27 6.39
C SER A 146 2.47 -9.69 5.41
N LEU A 147 1.59 -10.51 4.83
CA LEU A 147 0.57 -10.04 3.88
C LEU A 147 -0.56 -9.30 4.59
N SER A 148 -1.11 -8.27 3.92
CA SER A 148 -2.37 -7.68 4.32
C SER A 148 -3.52 -8.70 4.21
N LYS A 149 -4.63 -8.42 4.88
CA LYS A 149 -5.81 -9.28 4.86
C LYS A 149 -6.30 -9.55 3.43
N ASP A 150 -6.34 -8.52 2.60
CA ASP A 150 -6.85 -8.62 1.23
C ASP A 150 -5.86 -9.37 0.33
N MET A 151 -4.56 -9.07 0.41
CA MET A 151 -3.53 -9.80 -0.32
C MET A 151 -3.50 -11.28 0.05
N ARG A 152 -3.68 -11.60 1.34
CA ARG A 152 -3.77 -12.98 1.81
C ARG A 152 -5.04 -13.67 1.30
N ALA A 153 -6.16 -12.97 1.21
CA ALA A 153 -7.40 -13.51 0.66
C ALA A 153 -7.25 -13.82 -0.84
N ASP A 154 -6.72 -12.89 -1.63
CA ASP A 154 -6.46 -13.07 -3.06
C ASP A 154 -5.52 -14.25 -3.32
N LEU A 155 -4.42 -14.32 -2.57
CA LEU A 155 -3.47 -15.43 -2.65
C LEU A 155 -4.12 -16.78 -2.26
N SER A 156 -5.00 -16.77 -1.25
CA SER A 156 -5.70 -17.98 -0.81
C SER A 156 -6.62 -18.54 -1.89
N ILE A 157 -7.32 -17.68 -2.62
CA ILE A 157 -8.19 -18.10 -3.73
C ILE A 157 -7.38 -18.84 -4.80
N GLU A 158 -6.22 -18.30 -5.17
CA GLU A 158 -5.35 -18.90 -6.18
C GLU A 158 -4.72 -20.22 -5.68
N ILE A 159 -4.35 -20.30 -4.40
CA ILE A 159 -3.86 -21.53 -3.78
C ILE A 159 -4.96 -22.60 -3.73
N ILE A 160 -6.18 -22.25 -3.33
CA ILE A 160 -7.34 -23.17 -3.34
C ILE A 160 -7.55 -23.72 -4.75
N ARG A 161 -7.49 -22.86 -5.77
CA ARG A 161 -7.62 -23.27 -7.17
C ARG A 161 -6.57 -24.32 -7.55
N LYS A 162 -5.30 -24.09 -7.21
CA LYS A 162 -4.19 -25.03 -7.46
C LYS A 162 -4.24 -26.31 -6.65
N ILE A 163 -4.82 -26.28 -5.44
CA ILE A 163 -5.08 -27.50 -4.66
C ILE A 163 -6.16 -28.33 -5.35
N ASN A 164 -7.24 -27.68 -5.80
CA ASN A 164 -8.38 -28.36 -6.40
C ASN A 164 -8.09 -28.93 -7.79
N ASP A 165 -7.25 -28.25 -8.58
CA ASP A 165 -6.85 -28.73 -9.91
C ASP A 165 -5.70 -29.76 -9.87
N GLY A 166 -5.14 -30.02 -8.69
CA GLY A 166 -4.06 -30.99 -8.49
C GLY A 166 -2.67 -30.50 -8.91
N SER A 167 -2.50 -29.20 -9.17
CA SER A 167 -1.19 -28.60 -9.49
C SER A 167 -0.18 -28.69 -8.35
N ILE A 168 -0.64 -28.90 -7.11
CA ILE A 168 0.21 -29.13 -5.93
C ILE A 168 0.25 -30.63 -5.64
N ASP A 169 1.34 -31.29 -5.99
CA ASP A 169 1.55 -32.73 -5.81
C ASP A 169 1.87 -33.12 -4.35
N SER A 170 2.51 -32.22 -3.61
CA SER A 170 2.94 -32.45 -2.24
C SER A 170 1.79 -32.32 -1.25
N ARG A 171 1.28 -33.47 -0.78
CA ARG A 171 0.27 -33.53 0.30
C ARG A 171 0.70 -32.78 1.57
N VAL A 172 2.00 -32.82 1.89
CA VAL A 172 2.55 -32.12 3.07
C VAL A 172 2.45 -30.61 2.89
N LEU A 173 2.73 -30.10 1.69
CA LEU A 173 2.59 -28.68 1.37
C LEU A 173 1.12 -28.25 1.41
N VAL A 174 0.21 -29.05 0.85
CA VAL A 174 -1.23 -28.79 0.90
C VAL A 174 -1.73 -28.65 2.34
N GLU A 175 -1.40 -29.60 3.22
CA GLU A 175 -1.81 -29.55 4.63
C GLU A 175 -1.22 -28.34 5.37
N PHE A 176 0.03 -27.99 5.06
CA PHE A 176 0.67 -26.81 5.63
C PHE A 176 -0.05 -25.51 5.20
N LEU A 177 -0.35 -25.36 3.91
CA LEU A 177 -1.05 -24.18 3.37
C LEU A 177 -2.47 -24.07 3.92
N LYS A 178 -3.22 -25.18 3.99
CA LYS A 178 -4.56 -25.21 4.60
C LYS A 178 -4.56 -24.69 6.03
N ARG A 179 -3.63 -25.18 6.85
CA ARG A 179 -3.48 -24.73 8.24
C ARG A 179 -3.11 -23.26 8.33
N LYS A 180 -2.16 -22.80 7.51
CA LYS A 180 -1.71 -21.40 7.54
C LYS A 180 -2.81 -20.46 7.05
N LEU A 181 -3.49 -20.77 5.96
CA LEU A 181 -4.48 -19.90 5.34
C LEU A 181 -5.88 -20.06 5.95
N ASN A 182 -6.08 -21.05 6.81
CA ASN A 182 -7.37 -21.40 7.42
C ASN A 182 -8.44 -21.73 6.36
N ILE A 183 -8.07 -22.61 5.43
CA ILE A 183 -8.87 -23.08 4.27
C ILE A 183 -8.95 -24.60 4.23
#